data_AF-A0A2I0IZB4-F1
#
_entry.id   AF-A0A2I0IZB4-F1
#
_cell.length_a   1.000
_cell.length_b   1.000
_cell.length_c   1.000
_cell.angle_alpha   90.00
_cell.angle_beta   90.00
_cell.angle_gamma   90.00
#
_symmetry.space_group_name_H-M   'P 1'
#
loop_
_entity.id
_entity.type
_entity.pdbx_description
1 polymer ?
#
loop_
_entity_poly.entity_id
_entity_poly.type
_entity_poly.pdbx_seq_one_letter_code
_entity_poly.pdbx_strand_id
1 'polypeptide(L)'
;MSLQVESSWWRTHLTWRTVYVLFLGQLVSFSMAVASFTSSLLADLGVNAPLTQMFFPYVLLALVYGSVFVYRRRKLLVPWYWYLLLGFIDVQGNYLVNEAYQFSSITSVTLLDCWTIVWAIIMTWFFLGSRYSILQLIGAAVSVLGLGLVMLSDAGVGGGGGSRPILGDVLVIAGTVFFAMSNVGEEFCVKKKDLVEVLTMLPLFGFLVSTVQISILERRTLESLQLTTDQILAFAGYAVAMFAFYSLTPFVLRVSFHMN
;
A
#
# COMPACT_ATOMS: atom_id res chain seq x y z
N MET A 1 -15.77 38.47 -25.36
CA MET A 1 -16.59 37.84 -24.30
C MET A 1 -16.46 36.30 -24.31
N SER A 2 -16.31 35.64 -25.46
CA SER A 2 -16.06 34.19 -25.56
C SER A 2 -14.74 33.71 -24.94
N LEU A 3 -13.62 34.42 -25.15
CA LEU A 3 -12.29 34.01 -24.64
C LEU A 3 -12.15 34.06 -23.10
N GLN A 4 -12.87 34.96 -22.43
CA GLN A 4 -12.88 35.02 -20.95
C GLN A 4 -13.70 33.91 -20.31
N VAL A 5 -14.81 33.52 -20.94
CA VAL A 5 -15.63 32.38 -20.49
C VAL A 5 -14.87 31.08 -20.68
N GLU A 6 -14.12 30.94 -21.78
CA GLU A 6 -13.30 29.75 -22.05
C GLU A 6 -12.17 29.61 -21.03
N SER A 7 -11.39 30.65 -20.77
CA SER A 7 -10.31 30.64 -19.75
C SER A 7 -10.81 30.43 -18.31
N SER A 8 -11.99 30.95 -17.97
CA SER A 8 -12.65 30.66 -16.69
C SER A 8 -13.07 29.19 -16.61
N TRP A 9 -13.74 28.67 -17.64
CA TRP A 9 -14.22 27.30 -17.70
C TRP A 9 -13.06 26.29 -17.61
N TRP A 10 -11.96 26.53 -18.32
CA TRP A 10 -10.73 25.73 -18.23
C TRP A 10 -10.10 25.79 -16.83
N ARG A 11 -10.03 26.97 -16.19
CA ARG A 11 -9.54 27.08 -14.80
C ARG A 11 -10.44 26.37 -13.80
N THR A 12 -11.75 26.48 -13.95
CA THR A 12 -12.74 25.84 -13.05
C THR A 12 -12.72 24.32 -13.20
N HIS A 13 -12.65 23.79 -14.43
CA HIS A 13 -12.56 22.34 -14.65
C HIS A 13 -11.23 21.75 -14.15
N LEU A 14 -10.12 22.48 -14.34
CA LEU A 14 -8.81 22.08 -13.86
C LEU A 14 -8.78 22.06 -12.32
N THR A 15 -9.35 23.08 -11.66
CA THR A 15 -9.44 23.13 -10.18
C THR A 15 -10.35 22.05 -9.60
N TRP A 16 -11.53 21.80 -10.16
CA TRP A 16 -12.41 20.70 -9.68
C TRP A 16 -11.76 19.33 -9.84
N ARG A 17 -11.03 19.09 -10.93
CA ARG A 17 -10.28 17.84 -11.13
C ARG A 17 -9.13 17.70 -10.12
N THR A 18 -8.39 18.77 -9.84
CA THR A 18 -7.36 18.75 -8.78
C THR A 18 -7.96 18.48 -7.42
N VAL A 19 -9.08 19.13 -7.06
CA VAL A 19 -9.80 18.88 -5.80
C VAL A 19 -10.26 17.42 -5.71
N TYR A 20 -10.74 16.84 -6.81
CA TYR A 20 -11.13 15.44 -6.87
C TYR A 20 -9.96 14.47 -6.63
N VAL A 21 -8.80 14.72 -7.26
CA VAL A 21 -7.59 13.91 -7.05
C VAL A 21 -7.07 14.05 -5.61
N LEU A 22 -7.10 15.26 -5.04
CA LEU A 22 -6.75 15.49 -3.64
C LEU A 22 -7.70 14.74 -2.70
N PHE A 23 -9.00 14.78 -2.96
CA PHE A 23 -10.00 14.03 -2.18
C PHE A 23 -9.75 12.52 -2.24
N LEU A 24 -9.49 11.97 -3.41
CA LEU A 24 -9.13 10.56 -3.54
C LEU A 24 -7.83 10.23 -2.78
N GLY A 25 -6.83 11.11 -2.82
CA GLY A 25 -5.61 10.97 -2.03
C GLY A 25 -5.89 10.92 -0.53
N GLN A 26 -6.81 11.74 -0.02
CA GLN A 26 -7.23 11.68 1.38
C GLN A 26 -7.92 10.36 1.73
N LEU A 27 -8.74 9.81 0.83
CA LEU A 27 -9.36 8.50 1.04
C LEU A 27 -8.31 7.37 1.08
N VAL A 28 -7.28 7.44 0.24
CA VAL A 28 -6.15 6.51 0.25
C VAL A 28 -5.42 6.59 1.61
N SER A 29 -5.05 7.80 2.04
CA SER A 29 -4.37 8.00 3.33
C SER A 29 -5.21 7.55 4.52
N PHE A 30 -6.52 7.84 4.51
CA PHE A 30 -7.44 7.40 5.54
C PHE A 30 -7.53 5.87 5.61
N SER A 31 -7.65 5.21 4.45
CA SER A 31 -7.70 3.75 4.38
C SER A 31 -6.41 3.12 4.92
N MET A 32 -5.25 3.70 4.58
CA MET A 32 -3.95 3.25 5.10
C MET A 32 -3.86 3.45 6.62
N ALA A 33 -4.32 4.59 7.15
CA ALA A 33 -4.32 4.85 8.59
C ALA A 33 -5.19 3.84 9.35
N VAL A 34 -6.38 3.52 8.83
CA VAL A 34 -7.25 2.46 9.41
C VAL A 34 -6.54 1.11 9.37
N ALA A 35 -5.86 0.76 8.27
CA ALA A 35 -5.11 -0.49 8.17
C ALA A 35 -3.96 -0.56 9.18
N SER A 36 -3.14 0.49 9.31
CA SER A 36 -2.06 0.56 10.29
C SER A 36 -2.56 0.44 11.74
N PHE A 37 -3.62 1.18 12.08
CA PHE A 37 -4.21 1.12 13.42
C PHE A 37 -4.75 -0.29 13.72
N THR A 38 -5.44 -0.89 12.76
CA THR A 38 -6.03 -2.23 12.93
C THR A 38 -4.96 -3.33 13.00
N SER A 39 -3.86 -3.18 12.23
CA SER A 39 -2.71 -4.09 12.30
C SER A 39 -2.04 -4.05 13.67
N SER A 40 -1.84 -2.84 14.22
CA SER A 40 -1.32 -2.69 15.58
C SER A 40 -2.27 -3.24 16.64
N LEU A 41 -3.59 -3.03 16.49
CA LEU A 41 -4.56 -3.61 17.40
C LEU A 41 -4.49 -5.14 17.38
N LEU A 42 -4.30 -5.76 16.22
CA LEU A 42 -4.10 -7.21 16.11
C LEU A 42 -2.81 -7.66 16.83
N ALA A 43 -1.72 -6.89 16.71
CA ALA A 43 -0.48 -7.16 17.44
C ALA A 43 -0.67 -7.04 18.96
N ASP A 44 -1.38 -6.01 19.43
CA ASP A 44 -1.70 -5.82 20.85
C ASP A 44 -2.62 -6.93 21.41
N LEU A 45 -3.51 -7.47 20.58
CA LEU A 45 -4.34 -8.64 20.89
C LEU A 45 -3.59 -9.97 20.82
N GLY A 46 -2.27 -9.95 20.58
CA GLY A 46 -1.40 -11.13 20.55
C GLY A 46 -1.53 -11.97 19.28
N VAL A 47 -2.10 -11.43 18.20
CA VAL A 47 -2.27 -12.14 16.92
C VAL A 47 -1.00 -12.00 16.08
N ASN A 48 -0.15 -13.01 16.11
CA ASN A 48 1.03 -13.11 15.24
C ASN A 48 0.68 -13.89 13.95
N ALA A 49 -0.01 -13.22 13.01
CA ALA A 49 -0.37 -13.83 11.72
C ALA A 49 -0.37 -12.79 10.57
N PRO A 50 0.76 -12.11 10.29
CA PRO A 50 0.87 -11.04 9.30
C PRO A 50 0.49 -11.44 7.86
N LEU A 51 0.78 -12.67 7.43
CA LEU A 51 0.41 -13.20 6.11
C LEU A 51 -1.09 -13.44 6.04
N THR A 52 -1.67 -14.00 7.11
CA THR A 52 -3.12 -14.21 7.22
C THR A 52 -3.88 -12.89 7.20
N GLN A 53 -3.34 -11.82 7.80
CA GLN A 53 -3.91 -10.47 7.71
C GLN A 53 -4.07 -10.00 6.27
N MET A 54 -3.04 -10.18 5.43
CA MET A 54 -3.05 -9.75 4.03
C MET A 54 -3.74 -10.72 3.06
N PHE A 55 -3.87 -11.98 3.46
CA PHE A 55 -4.57 -12.99 2.68
C PHE A 55 -6.02 -12.60 2.34
N PHE A 56 -6.77 -12.09 3.33
CA PHE A 56 -8.17 -11.70 3.11
C PHE A 56 -8.34 -10.54 2.11
N PRO A 57 -7.60 -9.42 2.19
CA PRO A 57 -7.63 -8.39 1.15
C PRO A 57 -7.30 -8.94 -0.24
N TYR A 58 -6.29 -9.81 -0.38
CA TYR A 58 -5.95 -10.40 -1.68
C TYR A 58 -7.09 -11.24 -2.27
N VAL A 59 -7.73 -12.07 -1.46
CA VAL A 59 -8.90 -12.85 -1.87
C VAL A 59 -10.04 -11.92 -2.29
N LEU A 60 -10.35 -10.90 -1.50
CA LEU A 60 -11.45 -9.98 -1.77
C LEU A 60 -11.21 -9.21 -3.08
N LEU A 61 -10.00 -8.68 -3.29
CA LEU A 61 -9.61 -8.02 -4.53
C LEU A 61 -9.67 -8.98 -5.73
N ALA A 62 -9.12 -10.18 -5.60
CA ALA A 62 -9.13 -11.19 -6.67
C ALA A 62 -10.56 -11.61 -7.05
N LEU A 63 -11.48 -11.72 -6.08
CA LEU A 63 -12.89 -12.03 -6.35
C LEU A 63 -13.61 -10.87 -7.04
N VAL A 64 -13.49 -9.65 -6.51
CA VAL A 64 -14.19 -8.48 -7.06
C VAL A 64 -13.64 -8.12 -8.44
N TYR A 65 -12.34 -7.93 -8.58
CA TYR A 65 -11.75 -7.54 -9.87
C TYR A 65 -11.63 -8.71 -10.84
N GLY A 66 -11.40 -9.93 -10.35
CA GLY A 66 -11.41 -11.12 -11.19
C GLY A 66 -12.77 -11.42 -11.80
N SER A 67 -13.86 -11.24 -11.06
CA SER A 67 -15.21 -11.37 -11.64
C SER A 67 -15.47 -10.33 -12.73
N VAL A 68 -15.05 -9.08 -12.52
CA VAL A 68 -15.12 -8.01 -13.53
C VAL A 68 -14.25 -8.32 -14.75
N PHE A 69 -13.05 -8.86 -14.54
CA PHE A 69 -12.12 -9.21 -15.61
C PHE A 69 -12.67 -10.34 -16.49
N VAL A 70 -13.20 -11.40 -15.86
CA VAL A 70 -13.86 -12.52 -16.55
C VAL A 70 -15.09 -12.04 -17.33
N TYR A 71 -15.89 -11.15 -16.73
CA TYR A 71 -17.05 -10.55 -17.40
C TYR A 71 -16.65 -9.75 -18.65
N ARG A 72 -15.57 -8.97 -18.58
CA ARG A 72 -15.07 -8.17 -19.70
C ARG A 72 -14.41 -8.99 -20.82
N ARG A 73 -14.11 -10.28 -20.58
CA ARG A 73 -13.50 -11.22 -21.55
C ARG A 73 -12.24 -10.64 -22.25
N ARG A 74 -11.46 -9.84 -21.54
CA ARG A 74 -10.23 -9.25 -22.09
C ARG A 74 -9.06 -10.23 -21.99
N LYS A 75 -8.18 -10.21 -23.00
CA LYS A 75 -6.93 -10.96 -22.98
C LYS A 75 -5.90 -10.24 -22.11
N LEU A 76 -5.07 -11.01 -21.42
CA LEU A 76 -3.90 -10.50 -20.69
C LEU A 76 -2.96 -9.80 -21.67
N LEU A 77 -2.61 -8.56 -21.35
CA LEU A 77 -1.69 -7.74 -22.14
C LEU A 77 -0.25 -7.86 -21.63
N VAL A 78 -0.06 -8.35 -20.40
CA VAL A 78 1.25 -8.64 -19.79
C VAL A 78 1.35 -10.15 -19.52
N PRO A 79 2.52 -10.77 -19.75
CA PRO A 79 2.73 -12.16 -19.38
C PRO A 79 2.48 -12.38 -17.89
N TRP A 80 1.76 -13.46 -17.56
CA TRP A 80 1.38 -13.80 -16.18
C TRP A 80 2.57 -13.93 -15.22
N TYR A 81 3.75 -14.33 -15.71
CA TYR A 81 4.94 -14.51 -14.86
C TYR A 81 5.47 -13.19 -14.27
N TRP A 82 5.23 -12.05 -14.93
CA TRP A 82 5.58 -10.74 -14.36
C TRP A 82 4.69 -10.40 -13.17
N TYR A 83 3.40 -10.71 -13.26
CA TYR A 83 2.47 -10.52 -12.13
C TYR A 83 2.76 -11.50 -10.98
N LEU A 84 3.25 -12.70 -11.27
CA LEU A 84 3.73 -13.63 -10.23
C LEU A 84 4.91 -13.02 -9.47
N LEU A 85 5.91 -12.48 -10.18
CA LEU A 85 7.05 -11.82 -9.54
C LEU A 85 6.60 -10.60 -8.72
N LEU A 86 5.72 -9.77 -9.29
CA LEU A 86 5.21 -8.58 -8.62
C LEU A 86 4.40 -8.93 -7.37
N GLY A 87 3.51 -9.93 -7.46
CA GLY A 87 2.75 -10.42 -6.32
C GLY A 87 3.63 -11.06 -5.23
N PHE A 88 4.73 -11.73 -5.61
CA PHE A 88 5.70 -12.22 -4.65
C PHE A 88 6.38 -11.08 -3.89
N ILE A 89 6.88 -10.07 -4.61
CA ILE A 89 7.49 -8.86 -4.04
C ILE A 89 6.51 -8.16 -3.09
N ASP A 90 5.26 -8.01 -3.51
CA ASP A 90 4.21 -7.36 -2.72
C ASP A 90 3.92 -8.11 -1.41
N VAL A 91 3.82 -9.44 -1.47
CA VAL A 91 3.64 -10.28 -0.28
C VAL A 91 4.83 -10.18 0.67
N GLN A 92 6.08 -10.15 0.16
CA GLN A 92 7.26 -9.98 1.02
C GLN A 92 7.28 -8.62 1.72
N GLY A 93 6.98 -7.54 0.99
CA GLY A 93 6.92 -6.20 1.59
C GLY A 93 5.90 -6.12 2.71
N ASN A 94 4.69 -6.60 2.44
CA ASN A 94 3.61 -6.61 3.43
C ASN A 94 3.93 -7.52 4.63
N TYR A 95 4.51 -8.70 4.40
CA TYR A 95 4.92 -9.61 5.47
C TYR A 95 5.91 -8.93 6.43
N LEU A 96 6.98 -8.32 5.88
CA LEU A 96 8.03 -7.69 6.69
C LEU A 96 7.48 -6.52 7.50
N VAL A 97 6.63 -5.67 6.92
CA VAL A 97 6.06 -4.51 7.61
C VAL A 97 5.01 -4.93 8.64
N ASN A 98 4.12 -5.87 8.31
CA ASN A 98 3.13 -6.38 9.27
C ASN A 98 3.80 -7.09 10.45
N GLU A 99 4.87 -7.86 10.20
CA GLU A 99 5.66 -8.47 11.25
C GLU A 99 6.37 -7.42 12.12
N ALA A 100 6.80 -6.30 11.55
CA ALA A 100 7.45 -5.23 12.31
C ALA A 100 6.53 -4.55 13.35
N TYR A 101 5.21 -4.50 13.13
CA TYR A 101 4.26 -3.98 14.13
C TYR A 101 4.24 -4.81 15.43
N GLN A 102 4.76 -6.05 15.42
CA GLN A 102 4.90 -6.85 16.63
C GLN A 102 6.15 -6.49 17.45
N PHE A 103 7.14 -5.86 16.82
CA PHE A 103 8.44 -5.57 17.43
C PHE A 103 8.66 -4.08 17.70
N SER A 104 7.91 -3.20 17.01
CA SER A 104 8.08 -1.75 17.05
C SER A 104 6.72 -1.04 17.17
N SER A 105 6.72 0.25 17.50
CA SER A 105 5.50 1.03 17.67
C SER A 105 4.91 1.47 16.32
N ILE A 106 3.60 1.77 16.30
CA ILE A 106 2.91 2.33 15.12
C ILE A 106 3.68 3.53 14.57
N THR A 107 4.10 4.45 15.44
CA THR A 107 4.85 5.62 15.01
C THR A 107 6.14 5.17 14.32
N SER A 108 7.00 4.36 14.95
CA SER A 108 8.27 3.95 14.33
C SER A 108 8.07 3.27 12.97
N VAL A 109 7.10 2.34 12.88
CA VAL A 109 6.80 1.63 11.64
C VAL A 109 6.32 2.57 10.55
N THR A 110 5.37 3.46 10.84
CA THR A 110 4.85 4.41 9.84
C THR A 110 5.90 5.42 9.38
N LEU A 111 6.81 5.82 10.28
CA LEU A 111 7.92 6.70 9.94
C LEU A 111 8.92 5.99 9.02
N LEU A 112 9.33 4.78 9.36
CA LEU A 112 10.23 4.01 8.49
C LEU A 112 9.54 3.65 7.17
N ASP A 113 8.22 3.44 7.15
CA ASP A 113 7.47 3.14 5.92
C ASP A 113 7.45 4.32 4.94
N CYS A 114 7.48 5.57 5.40
CA CYS A 114 7.61 6.73 4.49
C CYS A 114 8.94 6.75 3.73
N TRP A 115 9.95 6.00 4.19
CA TRP A 115 11.19 5.80 3.45
C TRP A 115 10.96 5.13 2.09
N THR A 116 9.82 4.44 1.92
CA THR A 116 9.31 3.95 0.63
C THR A 116 9.25 5.06 -0.42
N ILE A 117 8.99 6.33 -0.06
CA ILE A 117 8.98 7.47 -0.99
C ILE A 117 10.35 7.69 -1.63
N VAL A 118 11.42 7.61 -0.83
CA VAL A 118 12.80 7.80 -1.30
C VAL A 118 13.17 6.68 -2.28
N TRP A 119 12.90 5.43 -1.89
CA TRP A 119 13.12 4.28 -2.76
C TRP A 119 12.29 4.35 -4.04
N ALA A 120 11.02 4.76 -3.94
CA ALA A 120 10.14 4.91 -5.09
C ALA A 120 10.72 5.92 -6.09
N ILE A 121 11.16 7.11 -5.65
CA ILE A 121 11.79 8.11 -6.53
C ILE A 121 13.04 7.56 -7.22
N ILE A 122 13.90 6.85 -6.47
CA ILE A 122 15.12 6.25 -7.03
C ILE A 122 14.76 5.19 -8.08
N MET A 123 13.81 4.31 -7.77
CA MET A 123 13.40 3.21 -8.65
C MET A 123 12.64 3.69 -9.89
N THR A 124 11.71 4.64 -9.77
CA THR A 124 11.02 5.22 -10.93
C THR A 124 11.96 6.03 -11.82
N TRP A 125 12.98 6.68 -11.25
CA TRP A 125 14.02 7.34 -12.04
C TRP A 125 14.83 6.31 -12.83
N PHE A 126 15.24 5.21 -12.19
CA PHE A 126 16.02 4.14 -12.83
C PHE A 126 15.22 3.30 -13.86
N PHE A 127 14.02 2.83 -13.50
CA PHE A 127 13.22 1.91 -14.32
C PHE A 127 12.27 2.60 -15.31
N LEU A 128 11.66 3.72 -14.92
CA LEU A 128 10.68 4.43 -15.74
C LEU A 128 11.27 5.67 -16.43
N GLY A 129 12.48 6.09 -16.08
CA GLY A 129 13.11 7.31 -16.62
C GLY A 129 12.35 8.58 -16.25
N SER A 130 11.61 8.57 -15.15
CA SER A 130 10.74 9.67 -14.74
C SER A 130 11.56 10.91 -14.38
N ARG A 131 11.13 12.08 -14.89
CA ARG A 131 11.73 13.38 -14.54
C ARG A 131 10.92 14.02 -13.41
N TYR A 132 11.57 14.21 -12.27
CA TYR A 132 10.96 14.85 -11.11
C TYR A 132 11.16 16.36 -11.12
N SER A 133 10.10 17.11 -10.85
CA SER A 133 10.17 18.56 -10.64
C SER A 133 10.81 18.87 -9.29
N ILE A 134 11.49 20.02 -9.17
CA ILE A 134 12.06 20.50 -7.90
C ILE A 134 10.98 20.57 -6.81
N LEU A 135 9.74 20.94 -7.17
CA LEU A 135 8.61 20.98 -6.24
C LEU A 135 8.24 19.59 -5.69
N GLN A 136 8.36 18.53 -6.49
CA GLN A 136 8.12 17.15 -6.02
C GLN A 136 9.22 16.69 -5.08
N LEU A 137 10.47 17.08 -5.35
CA LEU A 137 11.60 16.78 -4.48
C LEU A 137 11.50 17.54 -3.14
N ILE A 138 11.06 18.80 -3.16
CA ILE A 138 10.75 19.56 -1.95
C ILE A 138 9.61 18.88 -1.17
N GLY A 139 8.56 18.44 -1.84
CA GLY A 139 7.47 17.70 -1.20
C GLY A 139 7.96 16.44 -0.48
N ALA A 140 8.81 15.64 -1.15
CA ALA A 140 9.43 14.46 -0.55
C ALA A 140 10.35 14.81 0.64
N ALA A 141 11.13 15.89 0.53
CA ALA A 141 11.98 16.36 1.62
C ALA A 141 11.14 16.83 2.81
N VAL A 142 10.05 17.57 2.57
CA VAL A 142 9.12 18.03 3.61
C VAL A 142 8.42 16.85 4.27
N SER A 143 8.02 15.80 3.53
CA SER A 143 7.41 14.61 4.13
C SER A 143 8.40 13.88 5.05
N VAL A 144 9.68 13.76 4.66
CA VAL A 144 10.72 13.16 5.51
C VAL A 144 11.03 14.05 6.72
N LEU A 145 11.03 15.37 6.57
CA LEU A 145 11.25 16.31 7.69
C LEU A 145 10.11 16.32 8.70
N GLY A 146 8.85 16.34 8.25
CA GLY A 146 7.67 16.25 9.12
C GLY A 146 7.68 14.97 9.97
N LEU A 147 8.21 13.90 9.40
CA LEU A 147 8.46 12.63 10.07
C LEU A 147 9.50 12.72 11.18
N GLY A 148 10.65 13.34 10.90
CA GLY A 148 11.70 13.54 11.90
C GLY A 148 11.21 14.35 13.10
N LEU A 149 10.30 15.30 12.87
CA LEU A 149 9.67 16.08 13.95
C LEU A 149 8.71 15.22 14.81
N VAL A 150 7.94 14.33 14.20
CA VAL A 150 7.07 13.38 14.93
C VAL A 150 7.92 12.44 15.80
N MET A 151 9.06 11.95 15.30
CA MET A 151 10.00 11.14 16.10
C MET A 151 10.53 11.87 17.34
N LEU A 152 10.92 13.13 17.17
CA LEU A 152 11.43 13.94 18.30
C LEU A 152 10.34 14.21 19.35
N SER A 153 9.08 14.33 18.91
CA SER A 153 7.93 14.47 19.81
C SER A 153 7.67 13.18 20.61
N ASP A 154 7.72 12.02 19.96
CA ASP A 154 7.46 10.73 20.61
C ASP A 154 8.64 10.26 21.48
N ALA A 155 9.88 10.64 21.18
CA ALA A 155 11.06 10.30 21.98
C ALA A 155 11.05 10.91 23.41
N GLY A 156 10.24 11.94 23.66
CA GLY A 156 10.08 12.57 24.97
C GLY A 156 9.09 11.87 25.90
N VAL A 157 8.26 10.97 25.38
CA VAL A 157 7.24 10.25 26.13
C VAL A 157 7.67 8.79 26.19
N GLY A 158 8.25 8.36 27.32
CA GLY A 158 8.88 7.04 27.50
C GLY A 158 8.13 5.90 26.80
N GLY A 159 8.63 5.53 25.62
CA GLY A 159 7.94 4.63 24.69
C GLY A 159 7.98 3.20 25.17
N GLY A 160 6.80 2.60 25.35
CA GLY A 160 6.61 1.17 25.51
C GLY A 160 6.99 0.42 24.22
N GLY A 161 8.28 0.38 23.90
CA GLY A 161 8.81 -0.38 22.77
C GLY A 161 8.77 -1.87 23.07
N GLY A 162 8.28 -2.66 22.11
CA GLY A 162 8.33 -4.13 22.17
C GLY A 162 9.75 -4.65 22.42
N SER A 163 9.88 -5.94 22.75
CA SER A 163 11.13 -6.50 23.30
C SER A 163 12.39 -6.32 22.42
N ARG A 164 12.27 -5.96 21.13
CA ARG A 164 13.39 -5.75 20.18
C ARG A 164 13.05 -4.69 19.10
N PRO A 165 13.05 -3.38 19.41
CA PRO A 165 12.67 -2.34 18.45
C PRO A 165 13.57 -2.29 17.21
N ILE A 166 14.87 -2.55 17.38
CA ILE A 166 15.86 -2.58 16.28
C ILE A 166 15.50 -3.63 15.21
N LEU A 167 14.94 -4.77 15.62
CA LEU A 167 14.53 -5.81 14.67
C LEU A 167 13.35 -5.34 13.84
N GLY A 168 12.36 -4.70 14.47
CA GLY A 168 11.25 -4.06 13.77
C GLY A 168 11.74 -3.02 12.76
N ASP A 169 12.68 -2.16 13.16
CA ASP A 169 13.19 -1.11 12.27
C ASP A 169 13.89 -1.68 11.01
N VAL A 170 14.70 -2.74 11.17
CA VAL A 170 15.34 -3.42 10.04
C VAL A 170 14.31 -4.09 9.12
N LEU A 171 13.26 -4.71 9.70
CA LEU A 171 12.18 -5.31 8.93
C LEU A 171 11.43 -4.27 8.10
N VAL A 172 11.10 -3.10 8.66
CA VAL A 172 10.42 -2.04 7.91
C VAL A 172 11.30 -1.51 6.80
N ILE A 173 12.58 -1.24 7.05
CA ILE A 173 13.51 -0.76 6.01
C ILE A 173 13.59 -1.77 4.87
N ALA A 174 13.70 -3.06 5.16
CA ALA A 174 13.67 -4.11 4.14
C ALA A 174 12.32 -4.12 3.39
N GLY A 175 11.21 -4.01 4.11
CA GLY A 175 9.86 -3.92 3.57
C GLY A 175 9.67 -2.73 2.61
N THR A 176 10.21 -1.56 2.94
CA THR A 176 10.08 -0.35 2.10
C THR A 176 10.71 -0.49 0.73
N VAL A 177 11.76 -1.31 0.60
CA VAL A 177 12.38 -1.63 -0.70
C VAL A 177 11.43 -2.47 -1.56
N PHE A 178 10.78 -3.47 -0.95
CA PHE A 178 9.79 -4.32 -1.65
C PHE A 178 8.53 -3.52 -1.99
N PHE A 179 8.03 -2.66 -1.09
CA PHE A 179 6.91 -1.76 -1.38
C PHE A 179 7.22 -0.80 -2.52
N ALA A 180 8.41 -0.17 -2.52
CA ALA A 180 8.81 0.68 -3.63
C ALA A 180 8.86 -0.08 -4.95
N MET A 181 9.40 -1.31 -4.94
CA MET A 181 9.46 -2.16 -6.12
C MET A 181 8.07 -2.58 -6.62
N SER A 182 7.16 -2.96 -5.71
CA SER A 182 5.77 -3.28 -6.01
C SER A 182 5.05 -2.08 -6.63
N ASN A 183 5.11 -0.91 -5.97
CA ASN A 183 4.48 0.33 -6.41
C ASN A 183 4.97 0.78 -7.78
N VAL A 184 6.28 0.70 -8.05
CA VAL A 184 6.86 1.07 -9.35
C VAL A 184 6.41 0.10 -10.45
N GLY A 185 6.33 -1.20 -10.13
CA GLY A 185 5.82 -2.21 -11.04
C GLY A 185 4.35 -2.02 -11.37
N GLU A 186 3.51 -1.74 -10.36
CA GLU A 186 2.11 -1.37 -10.54
C GLU A 186 1.98 -0.11 -11.41
N GLU A 187 2.73 0.95 -11.12
CA GLU A 187 2.72 2.19 -11.89
C GLU A 187 3.04 1.93 -13.38
N PHE A 188 4.06 1.11 -13.64
CA PHE A 188 4.45 0.73 -14.99
C PHE A 188 3.33 -0.02 -15.71
N CYS A 189 2.69 -0.98 -15.03
CA CYS A 189 1.57 -1.74 -15.58
C CYS A 189 0.36 -0.83 -15.84
N VAL A 190 -0.02 0.04 -14.90
CA VAL A 190 -1.17 0.95 -15.05
C VAL A 190 -0.96 1.97 -16.17
N LYS A 191 0.27 2.48 -16.35
CA LYS A 191 0.58 3.41 -17.46
C LYS A 191 0.44 2.77 -18.83
N LYS A 192 0.81 1.50 -18.97
CA LYS A 192 0.89 0.83 -20.28
C LYS A 192 -0.31 -0.09 -20.58
N LYS A 193 -1.15 -0.42 -19.59
CA LYS A 193 -2.10 -1.54 -19.63
C LYS A 193 -3.42 -1.22 -18.93
N ASP A 194 -4.33 -2.19 -18.89
CA ASP A 194 -5.64 -2.00 -18.26
C ASP A 194 -5.54 -2.08 -16.73
N LEU A 195 -6.12 -1.09 -16.05
CA LEU A 195 -6.17 -1.01 -14.58
C LEU A 195 -6.77 -2.29 -13.96
N VAL A 196 -7.82 -2.83 -14.57
CA VAL A 196 -8.53 -4.02 -14.06
C VAL A 196 -7.65 -5.27 -14.18
N GLU A 197 -6.75 -5.34 -15.16
CA GLU A 197 -5.80 -6.45 -15.29
C GLU A 197 -4.85 -6.48 -14.10
N VAL A 198 -4.28 -5.32 -13.72
CA VAL A 198 -3.39 -5.19 -12.57
C VAL A 198 -4.10 -5.51 -11.26
N LEU A 199 -5.27 -4.90 -11.03
CA LEU A 199 -6.11 -5.12 -9.84
C LEU A 199 -6.64 -6.56 -9.71
N THR A 200 -6.59 -7.35 -10.78
CA THR A 200 -6.96 -8.77 -10.75
C THR A 200 -5.72 -9.65 -10.53
N MET A 201 -4.70 -9.48 -11.36
CA MET A 201 -3.58 -10.42 -11.43
C MET A 201 -2.65 -10.29 -10.25
N LEU A 202 -2.35 -9.08 -9.79
CA LEU A 202 -1.48 -8.88 -8.62
C LEU A 202 -2.09 -9.52 -7.37
N PRO A 203 -3.36 -9.24 -6.97
CA PRO A 203 -3.95 -9.89 -5.81
C PRO A 203 -4.16 -11.39 -5.99
N LEU A 204 -4.42 -11.87 -7.21
CA LEU A 204 -4.52 -13.31 -7.49
C LEU A 204 -3.20 -14.03 -7.20
N PHE A 205 -2.07 -13.50 -7.67
CA PHE A 205 -0.77 -14.08 -7.36
C PHE A 205 -0.35 -13.85 -5.92
N GLY A 206 -0.68 -12.70 -5.32
CA GLY A 206 -0.49 -12.43 -3.89
C GLY A 206 -1.22 -13.44 -3.02
N PHE A 207 -2.45 -13.79 -3.37
CA PHE A 207 -3.23 -14.88 -2.74
C PHE A 207 -2.54 -16.24 -2.87
N LEU A 208 -2.05 -16.61 -4.06
CA LEU A 208 -1.37 -17.90 -4.26
C LEU A 208 -0.07 -17.98 -3.45
N VAL A 209 0.74 -16.92 -3.47
CA VAL A 209 2.00 -16.85 -2.73
C VAL A 209 1.75 -16.87 -1.22
N SER A 210 0.80 -16.07 -0.73
CA SER A 210 0.44 -16.03 0.70
C SER A 210 -0.10 -17.39 1.18
N THR A 211 -0.90 -18.11 0.38
CA THR A 211 -1.36 -19.47 0.72
C THR A 211 -0.19 -20.42 1.01
N VAL A 212 0.83 -20.40 0.14
CA VAL A 212 2.03 -21.23 0.31
C VAL A 212 2.80 -20.82 1.56
N GLN A 213 2.99 -19.51 1.77
CA GLN A 213 3.76 -19.01 2.91
C GLN A 213 3.05 -19.24 4.25
N ILE A 214 1.74 -19.03 4.33
CA ILE A 214 0.92 -19.31 5.53
C ILE A 214 1.06 -20.78 5.92
N SER A 215 1.01 -21.68 4.94
CA SER A 215 1.15 -23.12 5.17
C SER A 215 2.50 -23.51 5.78
N ILE A 216 3.55 -22.72 5.53
CA ILE A 216 4.93 -22.97 5.99
C ILE A 216 5.22 -22.24 7.31
N LEU A 217 4.86 -20.95 7.40
CA LEU A 217 5.31 -20.04 8.46
C LEU A 217 4.28 -19.88 9.59
N GLU A 218 2.99 -19.80 9.27
CA GLU A 218 1.94 -19.43 10.24
C GLU A 218 1.05 -20.59 10.66
N ARG A 219 1.17 -21.76 10.04
CA ARG A 219 0.29 -22.91 10.29
C ARG A 219 0.14 -23.24 11.77
N ARG A 220 1.24 -23.31 12.52
CA ARG A 220 1.21 -23.64 13.96
C ARG A 220 0.58 -22.52 14.78
N THR A 221 0.82 -21.27 14.41
CA THR A 221 0.23 -20.11 15.09
C THR A 221 -1.28 -20.09 14.90
N LEU A 222 -1.76 -20.36 13.68
CA LEU A 222 -3.18 -20.49 13.36
C LEU A 222 -3.87 -21.66 14.08
N GLU A 223 -3.20 -22.81 14.21
CA GLU A 223 -3.74 -23.96 14.96
C GLU A 223 -3.90 -23.66 16.47
N SER A 224 -3.10 -22.74 17.01
CA SER A 224 -3.18 -22.31 18.42
C SER A 224 -4.08 -21.09 18.66
N LEU A 225 -4.52 -20.42 17.59
CA LEU A 225 -5.29 -19.18 17.68
C LEU A 225 -6.76 -19.46 18.03
N GLN A 226 -7.16 -19.09 19.24
CA GLN A 226 -8.57 -19.01 19.62
C GLN A 226 -9.09 -17.63 19.21
N LEU A 227 -9.68 -17.56 18.01
CA LEU A 227 -10.21 -16.31 17.46
C LEU A 227 -11.32 -15.75 18.37
N THR A 228 -11.05 -14.61 18.99
CA THR A 228 -12.05 -13.83 19.71
C THR A 228 -12.83 -12.92 18.76
N THR A 229 -14.00 -12.46 19.18
CA THR A 229 -14.84 -11.56 18.37
C THR A 229 -14.09 -10.28 17.98
N ASP A 230 -13.27 -9.74 18.89
CA ASP A 230 -12.49 -8.53 18.64
C ASP A 230 -11.40 -8.75 17.58
N GLN A 231 -10.73 -9.91 17.60
CA GLN A 231 -9.73 -10.28 16.59
C GLN A 231 -10.37 -10.45 15.22
N ILE A 232 -11.54 -11.10 15.13
CA ILE A 232 -12.28 -11.26 13.86
C ILE A 232 -12.68 -9.89 13.30
N LEU A 233 -13.19 -8.99 14.16
CA LEU A 233 -13.57 -7.65 13.75
C LEU A 233 -12.35 -6.85 13.27
N ALA A 234 -11.21 -6.99 13.93
CA ALA A 234 -9.97 -6.35 13.50
C ALA A 234 -9.47 -6.93 12.15
N PHE A 235 -9.49 -8.24 11.94
CA PHE A 235 -9.19 -8.82 10.62
C PHE A 235 -10.12 -8.29 9.52
N ALA A 236 -11.43 -8.18 9.80
CA ALA A 236 -12.39 -7.63 8.86
C ALA A 236 -12.14 -6.14 8.56
N GLY A 237 -11.87 -5.34 9.60
CA GLY A 237 -11.53 -3.92 9.46
C GLY A 237 -10.28 -3.70 8.62
N TYR A 238 -9.23 -4.49 8.87
CA TYR A 238 -8.01 -4.49 8.08
C TYR A 238 -8.28 -4.88 6.63
N ALA A 239 -9.04 -5.96 6.39
CA ALA A 239 -9.36 -6.42 5.05
C ALA A 239 -10.12 -5.37 4.23
N VAL A 240 -11.10 -4.69 4.83
CA VAL A 240 -11.86 -3.61 4.16
C VAL A 240 -10.97 -2.40 3.88
N ALA A 241 -10.14 -2.00 4.84
CA ALA A 241 -9.23 -0.88 4.70
C ALA A 241 -8.19 -1.12 3.58
N MET A 242 -7.56 -2.30 3.57
CA MET A 242 -6.59 -2.67 2.54
C MET A 242 -7.25 -2.88 1.17
N PHE A 243 -8.46 -3.44 1.12
CA PHE A 243 -9.22 -3.50 -0.12
C PHE A 243 -9.47 -2.10 -0.71
N ALA A 244 -9.88 -1.14 0.13
CA ALA A 244 -10.06 0.24 -0.30
C ALA A 244 -8.73 0.87 -0.77
N PHE A 245 -7.65 0.70 -0.01
CA PHE A 245 -6.33 1.21 -0.36
C PHE A 245 -5.84 0.67 -1.73
N TYR A 246 -5.80 -0.65 -1.91
CA TYR A 246 -5.35 -1.28 -3.15
C TYR A 246 -6.25 -0.98 -4.35
N SER A 247 -7.54 -0.69 -4.12
CA SER A 247 -8.47 -0.29 -5.18
C SER A 247 -8.27 1.17 -5.59
N LEU A 248 -8.09 2.06 -4.61
CA LEU A 248 -8.02 3.50 -4.80
C LEU A 248 -6.66 3.95 -5.33
N THR A 249 -5.56 3.38 -4.85
CA THR A 249 -4.20 3.82 -5.21
C THR A 249 -3.93 3.74 -6.72
N PRO A 250 -4.13 2.59 -7.40
CA PRO A 250 -3.96 2.49 -8.85
C PRO A 250 -4.94 3.37 -9.63
N PHE A 251 -6.15 3.58 -9.08
CA PHE A 251 -7.14 4.46 -9.69
C PHE A 251 -6.71 5.93 -9.65
N VAL A 252 -6.18 6.41 -8.51
CA VAL A 252 -5.62 7.76 -8.36
C VAL A 252 -4.45 7.98 -9.31
N LEU A 253 -3.54 7.00 -9.43
CA LEU A 253 -2.43 7.05 -10.37
C LEU A 253 -2.94 7.21 -11.82
N ARG A 254 -3.93 6.39 -12.21
CA ARG A 254 -4.52 6.47 -13.56
C ARG A 254 -5.15 7.83 -13.86
N VAL A 255 -5.91 8.39 -12.92
CA VAL A 255 -6.55 9.70 -13.09
C VAL A 255 -5.50 10.81 -13.18
N SER A 256 -4.44 10.71 -12.37
CA SER A 256 -3.34 11.68 -12.34
C SER A 256 -2.54 11.70 -13.63
N PHE A 257 -2.33 10.54 -14.28
CA PHE A 257 -1.63 10.51 -15.58
C PHE A 257 -2.41 11.15 -16.72
N HIS A 258 -3.74 11.18 -16.67
CA HIS A 258 -4.55 11.89 -17.67
C HIS A 258 -4.58 13.41 -17.44
N MET A 259 -3.84 13.94 -16.45
CA MET A 259 -3.72 15.37 -16.18
C MET A 259 -2.52 16.04 -16.88
N ASN A 260 -1.49 15.28 -17.27
CA ASN A 260 -0.28 15.76 -17.95
C ASN A 260 -0.31 15.39 -19.44
#